data_AF-A0A3D2MCH7-F1
#
_entry.id   AF-A0A3D2MCH7-F1
#
_cell.length_a   1.000
_cell.length_b   1.000
_cell.length_c   1.000
_cell.angle_alpha   90.00
_cell.angle_beta   90.00
_cell.angle_gamma   90.00
#
_symmetry.space_group_name_H-M   'P 1'
#
loop_
_entity.id
_entity.type
_entity.pdbx_description
1 polymer ?
#
loop_
_entity_poly.entity_id
_entity_poly.type
_entity_poly.pdbx_seq_one_letter_code
_entity_poly.pdbx_strand_id
1 'polypeptide(L)'
;MNYDLKVIKKKFGENMMKLSRELFPTLLEEKGLLSGLFLDNFNPSKTLYDDIKKNHLEKEFKMFIYSFLNEDEVIENSKKTPKELFEEEVYYFYECKTEEDIQKFKKYYARGEELCTFKGKRLDKCYVFFAVKKNVDEIKRENFKNPIREDEYGTSVMSIQFTKDEAHTLSIKNRYNHALLEGNPDATYRNNLENIAPGLTKSFENTYGLKQFNPNTNFEMKNYVRGKDGKFYKYNYEINNIYYCTDNIIIDNFEVKKLPKERYIVMDYFILDMKEKKITLYDESINDSFVSSIKNIKKIDALKEDSNKMVIIIGEEGNMIIKLDPNDRIIEINNETLKSVSDNYFSKSKYIDKLYLNNVVEVGDNFLNKNKSLSKISMDNVKIIGKNFLEYNNSIEEISFLNVEKIGNGFMFQNNNPKFKKIYMPKVEIIGNSFMFRNNSIMEVFMPNVKSIGNNFFDSNQIVRILEIPLAEKIGDNFLENNELISELYLPSAINIGSNFLKQNQILKKLIIPNVIELKNGALHHNNNLKELYVPKVVKIGDDVLMHNNTLTEFESLYLEEIGKNFLEYNRWLEKFIAPNLRKIGPYMLSVNDALIDIVVSNLTDEYKDNLSKHMKEMLKQETPYTLKLKY
;
A
#
# COMPACT_ATOMS: atom_id res chain seq x y z
N MET A 1 21.48 36.23 2.53
CA MET A 1 21.21 34.78 2.73
C MET A 1 22.54 34.04 2.72
N ASN A 2 22.83 33.31 3.80
CA ASN A 2 24.03 32.49 4.02
C ASN A 2 24.31 31.55 2.81
N TYR A 3 25.60 31.27 2.54
CA TYR A 3 26.05 30.48 1.38
C TYR A 3 25.48 29.05 1.39
N ASP A 4 25.63 28.32 2.49
CA ASP A 4 25.12 26.95 2.64
C ASP A 4 23.61 26.91 2.44
N LEU A 5 22.87 27.85 3.01
CA LEU A 5 21.41 27.94 2.83
C LEU A 5 21.02 28.18 1.37
N LYS A 6 21.82 28.93 0.58
CA LYS A 6 21.61 29.06 -0.87
C LYS A 6 21.80 27.72 -1.58
N VAL A 7 22.86 26.98 -1.25
CA VAL A 7 23.14 25.66 -1.84
C VAL A 7 22.06 24.66 -1.47
N ILE A 8 21.71 24.56 -0.19
CA ILE A 8 20.66 23.66 0.31
C ILE A 8 19.30 23.99 -0.30
N LYS A 9 18.93 25.27 -0.39
CA LYS A 9 17.70 25.68 -1.09
C LYS A 9 17.72 25.20 -2.54
N LYS A 10 18.84 25.38 -3.25
CA LYS A 10 19.01 25.00 -4.65
C LYS A 10 18.99 23.49 -4.87
N LYS A 11 19.58 22.69 -3.98
CA LYS A 11 19.73 21.23 -4.15
C LYS A 11 18.61 20.42 -3.49
N PHE A 12 18.20 20.79 -2.27
CA PHE A 12 17.25 20.04 -1.44
C PHE A 12 15.91 20.77 -1.20
N GLY A 13 15.79 22.03 -1.61
CA GLY A 13 14.51 22.75 -1.61
C GLY A 13 14.35 23.73 -0.45
N GLU A 14 13.30 24.55 -0.52
CA GLU A 14 13.11 25.65 0.43
C GLU A 14 12.79 25.17 1.85
N ASN A 15 11.97 24.13 1.97
CA ASN A 15 11.62 23.57 3.28
C ASN A 15 12.85 22.94 3.95
N MET A 16 13.69 22.23 3.19
CA MET A 16 14.94 21.71 3.71
C MET A 16 15.88 22.82 4.17
N MET A 17 15.97 23.93 3.43
CA MET A 17 16.74 25.11 3.86
C MET A 17 16.22 25.68 5.18
N LYS A 18 14.90 25.78 5.35
CA LYS A 18 14.28 26.26 6.60
C LYS A 18 14.61 25.33 7.77
N LEU A 19 14.43 24.02 7.57
CA LEU A 19 14.79 23.00 8.57
C LEU A 19 16.28 23.03 8.91
N SER A 20 17.15 23.18 7.90
CA SER A 20 18.60 23.22 8.11
C SER A 20 19.02 24.43 8.95
N ARG A 21 18.37 25.58 8.75
CA ARG A 21 18.58 26.77 9.58
C ARG A 21 18.17 26.55 11.03
N GLU A 22 17.12 25.76 11.27
CA GLU A 22 16.61 25.44 12.60
C GLU A 22 17.51 24.41 13.31
N LEU A 23 17.90 23.34 12.63
CA LEU A 23 18.61 22.21 13.25
C LEU A 23 20.12 22.42 13.36
N PHE A 24 20.73 23.19 12.44
CA PHE A 24 22.18 23.32 12.31
C PHE A 24 22.68 24.78 12.31
N PRO A 25 22.28 25.61 13.28
CA PRO A 25 22.70 27.02 13.31
C PRO A 25 24.24 27.17 13.39
N THR A 26 24.93 26.29 14.11
CA THR A 26 26.39 26.30 14.27
C THR A 26 27.14 26.03 12.98
N LEU A 27 26.69 25.04 12.23
CA LEU A 27 27.38 24.58 11.01
C LEU A 27 27.26 25.57 9.85
N LEU A 28 26.43 26.60 10.00
CA LEU A 28 26.28 27.69 9.04
C LEU A 28 27.34 28.78 9.18
N GLU A 29 28.12 28.78 10.26
CA GLU A 29 29.17 29.79 10.48
C GLU A 29 30.39 29.56 9.60
N GLU A 30 30.73 28.29 9.37
CA GLU A 30 31.77 27.91 8.43
C GLU A 30 31.17 27.79 7.02
N LYS A 31 31.56 28.72 6.16
CA LYS A 31 31.07 28.79 4.79
C LYS A 31 31.37 27.49 4.04
N GLY A 32 30.32 26.76 3.67
CA GLY A 32 30.40 25.53 2.88
C GLY A 32 30.35 24.24 3.70
N LEU A 33 30.46 24.31 5.03
CA LEU A 33 30.51 23.13 5.90
C LEU A 33 29.20 22.34 5.85
N LEU A 34 28.08 22.97 6.21
CA LEU A 34 26.78 22.28 6.25
C LEU A 34 26.36 21.77 4.88
N SER A 35 26.54 22.57 3.82
CA SER A 35 26.18 22.14 2.47
C SER A 35 27.11 21.06 1.93
N GLY A 36 28.38 21.04 2.33
CA GLY A 36 29.32 19.95 2.10
C GLY A 36 28.84 18.64 2.72
N LEU A 37 28.59 18.64 4.03
CA LEU A 37 28.06 17.47 4.76
C LEU A 37 26.81 16.88 4.11
N PHE A 38 25.89 17.74 3.66
CA PHE A 38 24.70 17.30 2.94
C PHE A 38 25.03 16.66 1.59
N LEU A 39 25.91 17.28 0.80
CA LEU A 39 26.26 16.79 -0.54
C LEU A 39 27.15 15.55 -0.49
N ASP A 40 27.90 15.35 0.58
CA ASP A 40 28.77 14.19 0.81
C ASP A 40 27.99 12.98 1.29
N ASN A 41 26.83 13.19 1.92
CA ASN A 41 26.01 12.11 2.47
C ASN A 41 24.67 11.89 1.78
N PHE A 42 24.17 12.83 0.98
CA PHE A 42 22.87 12.70 0.30
C PHE A 42 22.98 13.09 -1.16
N ASN A 43 22.40 12.27 -2.03
CA ASN A 43 22.13 12.70 -3.39
C ASN A 43 21.10 13.84 -3.38
N PRO A 44 21.31 14.95 -4.11
CA PRO A 44 20.36 16.06 -4.16
C PRO A 44 18.94 15.61 -4.47
N SER A 45 18.02 15.86 -3.54
CA SER A 45 16.60 15.54 -3.69
C SER A 45 15.74 16.61 -3.05
N LYS A 46 14.74 17.10 -3.80
CA LYS A 46 13.77 18.10 -3.33
C LYS A 46 12.72 17.54 -2.37
N THR A 47 12.62 16.22 -2.27
CA THR A 47 11.64 15.52 -1.43
C THR A 47 12.21 15.06 -0.10
N LEU A 48 13.53 15.20 0.11
CA LEU A 48 14.22 14.75 1.34
C LEU A 48 13.57 15.32 2.61
N TYR A 49 13.22 16.60 2.62
CA TYR A 49 12.53 17.23 3.76
C TYR A 49 11.19 16.54 4.07
N ASP A 50 10.37 16.32 3.04
CA ASP A 50 9.04 15.72 3.20
C ASP A 50 9.15 14.26 3.66
N ASP A 51 10.16 13.54 3.17
CA ASP A 51 10.44 12.15 3.59
C ASP A 51 10.90 12.09 5.05
N ILE A 52 11.79 12.98 5.50
CA ILE A 52 12.21 13.07 6.91
C ILE A 52 11.00 13.36 7.80
N LYS A 53 10.19 14.37 7.44
CA LYS A 53 8.99 14.76 8.20
C LYS A 53 7.94 13.66 8.27
N LYS A 54 7.67 13.00 7.15
CA LYS A 54 6.69 11.92 7.05
C LYS A 54 7.07 10.70 7.91
N ASN A 55 8.36 10.45 8.08
CA ASN A 55 8.85 9.33 8.90
C ASN A 55 9.25 9.77 10.33
N HIS A 56 9.04 11.04 10.70
CA HIS A 56 9.40 11.59 12.02
C HIS A 56 10.90 11.43 12.37
N LEU A 57 11.79 11.61 11.39
CA LEU A 57 13.24 11.36 11.51
C LEU A 57 14.07 12.62 11.78
N GLU A 58 13.48 13.74 12.18
CA GLU A 58 14.21 15.00 12.35
C GLU A 58 15.35 14.90 13.36
N LYS A 59 15.14 14.15 14.45
CA LYS A 59 16.12 13.95 15.52
C LYS A 59 17.28 13.09 15.02
N GLU A 60 16.98 11.97 14.41
CA GLU A 60 17.94 11.01 13.84
C GLU A 60 18.75 11.66 12.72
N PHE A 61 18.09 12.43 11.84
CA PHE A 61 18.75 13.19 10.79
C PHE A 61 19.72 14.23 11.36
N LYS A 62 19.31 14.94 12.41
CA LYS A 62 20.18 15.90 13.11
C LYS A 62 21.41 15.20 13.68
N MET A 63 21.22 14.10 14.41
CA MET A 63 22.30 13.32 15.02
C MET A 63 23.27 12.76 13.97
N PHE A 64 22.74 12.27 12.84
CA PHE A 64 23.55 11.79 11.72
C PHE A 64 24.49 12.88 11.18
N ILE A 65 23.99 14.10 10.92
CA ILE A 65 24.83 15.20 10.40
C ILE A 65 25.92 15.61 11.41
N TYR A 66 25.60 15.72 12.70
CA TYR A 66 26.59 16.09 13.72
C TYR A 66 27.66 15.02 13.95
N SER A 67 27.39 13.76 13.59
CA SER A 67 28.35 12.67 13.78
C SER A 67 29.67 12.85 13.01
N PHE A 68 29.67 13.64 11.94
CA PHE A 68 30.82 13.89 11.08
C PHE A 68 31.78 15.00 11.57
N LEU A 69 31.49 15.64 12.71
CA LEU A 69 32.25 16.80 13.20
C LEU A 69 33.25 16.46 14.31
N ASN A 70 33.24 15.24 14.82
CA ASN A 70 33.79 14.91 16.14
C ASN A 70 35.18 14.25 16.13
N GLU A 71 36.01 14.44 15.10
CA GLU A 71 37.33 13.78 15.09
C GLU A 71 38.46 14.58 15.77
N ASP A 72 38.35 15.89 16.04
CA ASP A 72 39.53 16.69 16.43
C ASP A 72 39.41 17.68 17.63
N GLU A 73 38.31 17.76 18.38
CA GLU A 73 38.25 18.69 19.53
C GLU A 73 38.91 18.11 20.79
N VAL A 74 40.05 18.69 21.18
CA VAL A 74 40.71 18.44 22.48
C VAL A 74 39.86 19.04 23.60
N ILE A 75 38.99 18.23 24.21
CA ILE A 75 38.19 18.66 25.36
C ILE A 75 39.04 18.58 26.63
N GLU A 76 39.34 19.73 27.24
CA GLU A 76 40.10 19.78 28.48
C GLU A 76 39.25 19.26 29.65
N ASN A 77 39.79 18.32 30.44
CA ASN A 77 39.05 17.69 31.53
C ASN A 77 39.24 18.48 32.84
N SER A 78 38.40 19.49 33.06
CA SER A 78 38.39 20.27 34.30
C SER A 78 37.55 19.61 35.41
N LYS A 79 38.05 19.64 36.65
CA LYS A 79 37.29 19.23 37.85
C LYS A 79 36.39 20.35 38.41
N LYS A 80 36.47 21.57 37.86
CA LYS A 80 35.70 22.74 38.30
C LYS A 80 34.29 22.70 37.69
N THR A 81 33.32 23.25 38.40
CA THR A 81 31.93 23.44 37.95
C THR A 81 31.82 24.58 36.93
N PRO A 82 30.73 24.67 36.12
CA PRO A 82 30.59 25.76 35.15
C PRO A 82 30.62 27.12 35.82
N LYS A 83 30.04 27.23 37.02
CA LYS A 83 30.06 28.46 37.83
C LYS A 83 31.48 28.91 38.16
N GLU A 84 32.34 28.02 38.61
CA GLU A 84 33.73 28.35 38.97
C GLU A 84 34.53 28.81 37.73
N LEU A 85 34.37 28.13 36.60
CA LEU A 85 35.04 28.50 35.34
C LEU A 85 34.55 29.85 34.81
N PHE A 86 33.24 30.12 34.87
CA PHE A 86 32.71 31.44 34.52
C PHE A 86 33.15 32.55 35.49
N GLU A 87 33.30 32.24 36.79
CA GLU A 87 33.77 33.21 37.79
C GLU A 87 35.23 33.63 37.57
N GLU A 88 36.07 32.71 37.09
CA GLU A 88 37.46 32.95 36.66
C GLU A 88 37.53 33.86 35.43
N GLU A 89 36.59 33.70 34.49
CA GLU A 89 36.40 34.60 33.35
C GLU A 89 35.61 35.89 33.70
N VAL A 90 35.45 36.20 34.98
CA VAL A 90 34.82 37.45 35.47
C VAL A 90 33.32 37.55 35.12
N TYR A 91 32.63 36.40 35.05
CA TYR A 91 31.17 36.32 34.92
C TYR A 91 30.50 35.87 36.22
N TYR A 92 29.29 36.36 36.46
CA TYR A 92 28.30 35.69 37.28
C TYR A 92 27.54 34.67 36.43
N PHE A 93 27.44 33.43 36.91
CA PHE A 93 26.74 32.34 36.21
C PHE A 93 25.40 32.00 36.89
N TYR A 94 24.35 31.85 36.08
CA TYR A 94 22.99 31.62 36.54
C TYR A 94 22.34 30.47 35.76
N GLU A 95 21.76 29.52 36.49
CA GLU A 95 20.86 28.51 35.94
C GLU A 95 19.41 29.00 36.02
N CYS A 96 18.66 28.94 34.92
CA CYS A 96 17.25 29.36 34.88
C CYS A 96 16.33 28.14 34.99
N LYS A 97 15.49 28.10 36.03
CA LYS A 97 14.51 27.01 36.24
C LYS A 97 13.08 27.45 35.98
N THR A 98 12.82 28.75 36.00
CA THR A 98 11.50 29.35 35.75
C THR A 98 11.56 30.45 34.70
N GLU A 99 10.42 30.80 34.10
CA GLU A 99 10.34 31.94 33.19
C GLU A 99 10.70 33.26 33.89
N GLU A 100 10.38 33.40 35.17
CA GLU A 100 10.79 34.55 35.98
C GLU A 100 12.31 34.69 36.08
N ASP A 101 13.05 33.58 36.15
CA ASP A 101 14.51 33.59 36.10
C ASP A 101 15.03 34.16 34.79
N ILE A 102 14.44 33.76 33.66
CA ILE A 102 14.82 34.24 32.33
C ILE A 102 14.52 35.75 32.21
N GLN A 103 13.37 36.21 32.69
CA GLN A 103 12.96 37.62 32.53
C GLN A 103 13.89 38.60 33.26
N LYS A 104 14.58 38.19 34.34
CA LYS A 104 15.54 39.04 35.08
C LYS A 104 16.66 39.61 34.19
N PHE A 105 17.01 38.91 33.12
CA PHE A 105 18.10 39.30 32.22
C PHE A 105 17.66 40.23 31.08
N LYS A 106 16.36 40.40 30.84
CA LYS A 106 15.83 41.25 29.76
C LYS A 106 16.30 42.70 29.88
N LYS A 107 16.49 43.21 31.11
CA LYS A 107 16.97 44.57 31.39
C LYS A 107 18.33 44.90 30.77
N TYR A 108 19.14 43.90 30.45
CA TYR A 108 20.46 44.10 29.85
C TYR A 108 20.43 44.27 28.33
N TYR A 109 19.29 44.04 27.66
CA TYR A 109 19.22 44.09 26.19
C TYR A 109 18.66 45.45 25.74
N ALA A 110 19.29 46.05 24.73
CA ALA A 110 18.75 47.26 24.12
C ALA A 110 17.49 46.95 23.31
N ARG A 111 16.66 47.97 23.09
CA ARG A 111 15.44 47.83 22.28
C ARG A 111 15.80 47.41 20.85
N GLY A 112 15.23 46.30 20.39
CA GLY A 112 15.51 45.69 19.10
C GLY A 112 16.57 44.59 19.12
N GLU A 113 17.27 44.40 20.26
CA GLU A 113 18.28 43.36 20.43
C GLU A 113 17.78 42.23 21.36
N GLU A 114 16.53 42.29 21.83
CA GLU A 114 15.99 41.32 22.79
C GLU A 114 15.93 39.89 22.22
N LEU A 115 16.35 38.91 23.02
CA LEU A 115 16.26 37.49 22.64
C LEU A 115 14.82 37.01 22.54
N CYS A 116 14.56 36.11 21.59
CA CYS A 116 13.29 35.37 21.53
C CYS A 116 13.05 34.51 22.79
N THR A 117 14.11 34.18 23.55
CA THR A 117 14.06 33.55 24.88
C THR A 117 13.12 34.28 25.83
N PHE A 118 12.98 35.60 25.74
CA PHE A 118 12.12 36.39 26.63
C PHE A 118 10.62 36.32 26.29
N LYS A 119 10.23 35.64 25.21
CA LYS A 119 8.82 35.50 24.79
C LYS A 119 8.10 34.34 25.50
N GLY A 120 8.79 33.60 26.37
CA GLY A 120 8.25 32.45 27.11
C GLY A 120 8.39 31.10 26.39
N LYS A 121 8.16 30.01 27.12
CA LYS A 121 8.16 28.60 26.65
C LYS A 121 9.54 28.08 26.23
N ARG A 122 10.62 28.79 26.55
CA ARG A 122 11.97 28.33 26.16
C ARG A 122 12.38 27.13 27.01
N LEU A 123 12.01 27.13 28.29
CA LEU A 123 12.31 26.04 29.21
C LEU A 123 11.57 24.74 28.87
N ASP A 124 10.51 24.79 28.06
CA ASP A 124 9.83 23.59 27.56
C ASP A 124 10.75 22.76 26.65
N LYS A 125 11.70 23.41 25.97
CA LYS A 125 12.54 22.81 24.92
C LYS A 125 14.04 22.83 25.21
N CYS A 126 14.49 23.70 26.11
CA CYS A 126 15.90 23.89 26.40
C CYS A 126 16.17 23.94 27.91
N TYR A 127 17.37 23.50 28.31
CA TYR A 127 18.03 24.00 29.52
C TYR A 127 18.60 25.37 29.20
N VAL A 128 18.42 26.35 30.08
CA VAL A 128 18.83 27.75 29.85
C VAL A 128 19.68 28.24 31.01
N PHE A 129 20.82 28.82 30.67
CA PHE A 129 21.78 29.44 31.57
C PHE A 129 22.09 30.85 31.09
N PHE A 130 22.52 31.72 32.00
CA PHE A 130 23.04 33.04 31.69
C PHE A 130 24.41 33.25 32.33
N ALA A 131 25.33 33.83 31.57
CA ALA A 131 26.59 34.37 32.07
C ALA A 131 26.57 35.89 31.92
N VAL A 132 26.82 36.62 33.01
CA VAL A 132 26.77 38.10 33.06
C VAL A 132 28.10 38.64 33.60
N LYS A 133 28.81 39.49 32.85
CA LYS A 133 30.08 40.09 33.31
C LYS A 133 29.87 40.83 34.63
N LYS A 134 30.84 40.72 35.56
CA LYS A 134 30.74 41.34 36.89
C LYS A 134 30.66 42.89 36.82
N ASN A 135 31.22 43.51 35.79
CA ASN A 135 31.16 44.94 35.52
C ASN A 135 30.12 45.34 34.46
N VAL A 136 29.07 44.53 34.24
CA VAL A 136 28.07 44.75 33.16
C VAL A 136 27.44 46.14 33.15
N ASP A 137 27.26 46.78 34.32
CA ASP A 137 26.64 48.11 34.44
C ASP A 137 27.53 49.24 33.88
N GLU A 138 28.83 49.00 33.73
CA GLU A 138 29.79 49.93 33.11
C GLU A 138 29.82 49.80 31.58
N ILE A 139 29.32 48.67 31.04
CA ILE A 139 29.40 48.32 29.61
C ILE A 139 28.16 48.83 28.87
N LYS A 140 28.30 50.01 28.26
CA LYS A 140 27.21 50.73 27.59
C LYS A 140 27.18 50.51 26.08
N ARG A 141 26.00 50.26 25.51
CA ARG A 141 25.78 49.93 24.08
C ARG A 141 26.32 51.00 23.14
N GLU A 142 26.15 52.26 23.52
CA GLU A 142 26.54 53.45 22.75
C GLU A 142 28.05 53.58 22.50
N ASN A 143 28.88 52.89 23.28
CA ASN A 143 30.33 52.90 23.13
C ASN A 143 30.81 52.04 21.95
N PHE A 144 29.97 51.15 21.41
CA PHE A 144 30.31 50.17 20.37
C PHE A 144 29.70 50.58 19.02
N LYS A 145 30.37 51.51 18.33
CA LYS A 145 29.91 52.09 17.06
C LYS A 145 30.05 51.14 15.87
N ASN A 146 31.05 50.26 15.89
CA ASN A 146 31.30 49.22 14.90
C ASN A 146 31.26 47.85 15.59
N PRO A 147 30.07 47.38 15.98
CA PRO A 147 29.94 46.19 16.81
C PRO A 147 30.38 44.93 16.05
N ILE A 148 31.14 44.07 16.73
CA ILE A 148 31.41 42.70 16.30
C ILE A 148 30.79 41.74 17.30
N ARG A 149 30.38 40.54 16.84
CA ARG A 149 29.55 39.65 17.66
C ARG A 149 30.19 39.35 19.01
N GLU A 150 31.48 39.05 19.04
CA GLU A 150 32.23 38.72 20.25
C GLU A 150 32.96 39.91 20.92
N ASP A 151 32.53 41.16 20.69
CA ASP A 151 33.07 42.30 21.47
C ASP A 151 32.58 42.32 22.93
N GLU A 152 33.18 43.20 23.72
CA GLU A 152 32.89 43.31 25.15
C GLU A 152 31.42 43.60 25.45
N TYR A 153 30.71 44.36 24.62
CA TYR A 153 29.27 44.53 24.81
C TYR A 153 28.55 43.25 24.46
N GLY A 154 28.79 42.68 23.28
CA GLY A 154 28.15 41.46 22.80
C GLY A 154 28.17 40.36 23.85
N THR A 155 29.35 40.04 24.38
CA THR A 155 29.55 38.91 25.30
C THR A 155 29.33 39.27 26.78
N SER A 156 29.12 40.54 27.14
CA SER A 156 28.88 40.94 28.54
C SER A 156 27.64 40.27 29.17
N VAL A 157 26.67 39.83 28.35
CA VAL A 157 25.57 38.94 28.77
C VAL A 157 25.35 37.88 27.70
N MET A 158 25.54 36.61 28.07
CA MET A 158 25.33 35.46 27.19
C MET A 158 24.22 34.57 27.73
N SER A 159 23.33 34.12 26.85
CA SER A 159 22.36 33.06 27.11
C SER A 159 22.90 31.77 26.51
N ILE A 160 23.25 30.81 27.37
CA ILE A 160 23.79 29.49 27.00
C ILE A 160 22.64 28.50 27.12
N GLN A 161 22.30 27.81 26.03
CA GLN A 161 21.12 26.97 25.94
C GLN A 161 21.49 25.59 25.39
N PHE A 162 20.99 24.54 26.03
CA PHE A 162 21.09 23.17 25.53
C PHE A 162 19.70 22.66 25.22
N THR A 163 19.50 22.00 24.07
CA THR A 163 18.23 21.33 23.81
C THR A 163 17.99 20.20 24.83
N LYS A 164 16.72 19.94 25.17
CA LYS A 164 16.33 18.83 26.06
C LYS A 164 16.24 17.47 25.34
N ASP A 165 16.57 17.44 24.04
CA ASP A 165 16.70 16.19 23.31
C ASP A 165 18.01 15.48 23.69
N GLU A 166 18.12 14.18 23.39
CA GLU A 166 19.31 13.38 23.71
C GLU A 166 20.61 13.97 23.15
N ALA A 167 20.53 14.76 22.07
CA ALA A 167 21.70 15.40 21.45
C ALA A 167 22.29 16.52 22.32
N HIS A 168 21.50 17.13 23.21
CA HIS A 168 21.88 18.29 24.02
C HIS A 168 22.62 19.38 23.21
N THR A 169 22.08 19.75 22.04
CA THR A 169 22.71 20.73 21.15
C THR A 169 22.83 22.10 21.81
N LEU A 170 24.04 22.64 21.78
CA LEU A 170 24.39 23.91 22.38
C LEU A 170 24.06 25.10 21.45
N SER A 171 23.49 26.15 22.05
CA SER A 171 23.26 27.47 21.44
C SER A 171 23.60 28.58 22.44
N ILE A 172 24.55 29.43 22.07
CA ILE A 172 25.08 30.55 22.82
C ILE A 172 24.65 31.82 22.09
N LYS A 173 23.77 32.58 22.73
CA LYS A 173 23.22 33.83 22.23
C LYS A 173 23.76 34.97 23.07
N ASN A 174 23.87 36.16 22.48
CA ASN A 174 24.48 37.31 23.14
C ASN A 174 23.65 38.59 22.99
N ARG A 175 24.14 39.70 23.54
CA ARG A 175 23.37 40.96 23.62
C ARG A 175 22.94 41.53 22.26
N TYR A 176 23.69 41.29 21.19
CA TYR A 176 23.35 41.83 19.87
C TYR A 176 22.23 41.07 19.15
N ASN A 177 22.02 39.79 19.48
CA ASN A 177 21.03 38.94 18.81
C ASN A 177 21.08 39.12 17.26
N HIS A 178 19.95 39.47 16.63
CA HIS A 178 19.78 39.71 15.19
C HIS A 178 20.21 41.12 14.72
N ALA A 179 20.69 42.00 15.60
CA ALA A 179 21.05 43.38 15.24
C ALA A 179 22.29 43.45 14.33
N LEU A 180 23.13 42.42 14.33
CA LEU A 180 24.24 42.28 13.38
C LEU A 180 23.82 41.45 12.17
N LEU A 181 24.10 41.97 10.98
CA LEU A 181 23.85 41.29 9.70
C LEU A 181 24.90 40.22 9.37
N GLU A 182 26.08 40.29 10.00
CA GLU A 182 27.17 39.33 9.87
C GLU A 182 27.22 38.38 11.08
N GLY A 183 27.45 37.09 10.82
CA GLY A 183 27.46 36.01 11.84
C GLY A 183 26.06 35.53 12.26
N ASN A 184 25.97 34.36 12.89
CA ASN A 184 24.71 33.78 13.34
C ASN A 184 24.35 34.29 14.76
N PRO A 185 23.17 34.90 14.98
CA PRO A 185 22.68 35.31 16.32
C PRO A 185 22.68 34.21 17.38
N ASP A 186 22.64 32.96 16.94
CA ASP A 186 22.42 31.78 17.78
C ASP A 186 23.69 30.94 17.98
N ALA A 187 24.85 31.44 17.52
CA ALA A 187 26.12 30.73 17.56
C ALA A 187 27.33 31.58 17.99
N THR A 188 27.15 32.41 19.03
CA THR A 188 28.27 33.16 19.64
C THR A 188 29.39 32.19 20.05
N TYR A 189 30.65 32.55 19.77
CA TYR A 189 31.80 31.66 19.99
C TYR A 189 31.69 30.29 19.29
N ARG A 190 30.97 30.23 18.17
CA ARG A 190 30.70 29.00 17.40
C ARG A 190 29.91 27.94 18.17
N ASN A 191 29.24 28.32 19.26
CA ASN A 191 28.67 27.39 20.25
C ASN A 191 29.68 26.34 20.72
N ASN A 192 30.92 26.75 20.90
CA ASN A 192 31.91 25.95 21.57
C ASN A 192 32.20 26.62 22.91
N LEU A 193 31.96 25.90 24.01
CA LEU A 193 32.17 26.43 25.36
C LEU A 193 33.65 26.63 25.67
N GLU A 194 34.54 25.86 25.03
CA GLU A 194 35.99 25.99 25.19
C GLU A 194 36.50 27.36 24.71
N ASN A 195 35.78 27.98 23.76
CA ASN A 195 36.07 29.35 23.30
C ASN A 195 35.66 30.42 24.32
N ILE A 196 34.87 30.08 25.34
CA ILE A 196 34.58 30.97 26.47
C ILE A 196 35.60 30.74 27.57
N ALA A 197 35.73 29.49 28.03
CA ALA A 197 36.73 29.09 29.00
C ALA A 197 37.07 27.60 28.80
N PRO A 198 38.35 27.22 28.79
CA PRO A 198 38.74 25.82 28.68
C PRO A 198 38.15 24.95 29.81
N GLY A 199 37.69 23.76 29.45
CA GLY A 199 37.09 22.76 30.32
C GLY A 199 35.60 22.91 30.58
N LEU A 200 34.95 23.95 30.03
CA LEU A 200 33.51 24.17 30.25
C LEU A 200 32.66 23.04 29.67
N THR A 201 32.98 22.48 28.50
CA THR A 201 32.20 21.40 27.88
C THR A 201 32.10 20.20 28.82
N LYS A 202 33.25 19.76 29.35
CA LYS A 202 33.28 18.63 30.29
C LYS A 202 32.67 18.99 31.64
N SER A 203 32.80 20.25 32.06
CA SER A 203 32.19 20.76 33.29
C SER A 203 30.65 20.73 33.24
N PHE A 204 30.04 21.13 32.12
CA PHE A 204 28.58 21.03 31.91
C PHE A 204 28.10 19.58 31.84
N GLU A 205 28.86 18.70 31.18
CA GLU A 205 28.57 17.25 31.18
C GLU A 205 28.60 16.69 32.60
N ASN A 206 29.66 16.95 33.36
CA ASN A 206 29.83 16.40 34.71
C ASN A 206 28.81 16.97 35.72
N THR A 207 28.45 18.25 35.61
CA THR A 207 27.59 18.94 36.59
C THR A 207 26.11 18.76 36.30
N TYR A 208 25.71 18.82 35.03
CA TYR A 208 24.31 18.83 34.62
C TYR A 208 23.89 17.60 33.81
N GLY A 209 24.81 16.67 33.52
CA GLY A 209 24.55 15.52 32.64
C GLY A 209 24.36 15.90 31.18
N LEU A 210 24.69 17.14 30.79
CA LEU A 210 24.47 17.69 29.44
C LEU A 210 25.58 17.24 28.50
N LYS A 211 25.65 15.93 28.29
CA LYS A 211 26.56 15.33 27.31
C LYS A 211 26.05 15.63 25.91
N GLN A 212 26.80 16.39 25.13
CA GLN A 212 26.53 16.52 23.70
C GLN A 212 26.69 15.12 23.09
N PHE A 213 25.56 14.49 22.75
CA PHE A 213 25.53 13.07 22.45
C PHE A 213 25.93 12.83 21.00
N ASN A 214 26.91 11.94 20.83
CA ASN A 214 27.36 11.44 19.54
C ASN A 214 27.13 9.93 19.47
N PRO A 215 26.02 9.47 18.90
CA PRO A 215 25.84 8.05 18.66
C PRO A 215 26.43 7.64 17.31
N ASN A 216 27.19 6.54 17.37
CA ASN A 216 27.27 5.54 16.32
C ASN A 216 25.86 5.33 15.74
N THR A 217 25.60 5.66 14.48
CA THR A 217 24.24 5.60 13.93
C THR A 217 24.18 4.84 12.61
N ASN A 218 23.51 3.69 12.66
CA ASN A 218 22.79 3.14 11.52
C ASN A 218 21.60 4.08 11.24
N PHE A 219 21.87 5.24 10.62
CA PHE A 219 20.82 6.11 10.10
C PHE A 219 20.19 5.43 8.90
N GLU A 220 18.91 5.07 9.01
CA GLU A 220 18.14 4.43 7.94
C GLU A 220 16.88 5.23 7.64
N MET A 221 16.50 5.29 6.37
CA MET A 221 15.31 6.00 5.94
C MET A 221 14.57 5.17 4.89
N LYS A 222 13.26 5.02 5.08
CA LYS A 222 12.40 4.26 4.17
C LYS A 222 12.49 4.81 2.75
N ASN A 223 12.64 3.93 1.76
CA ASN A 223 12.83 4.24 0.33
C ASN A 223 14.15 4.96 0.01
N TYR A 224 15.15 4.84 0.88
CA TYR A 224 16.51 5.27 0.60
C TYR A 224 17.48 4.10 0.73
N VAL A 225 18.50 4.10 -0.14
CA VAL A 225 19.61 3.14 -0.09
C VAL A 225 20.91 3.93 -0.01
N ARG A 226 21.87 3.40 0.76
CA ARG A 226 23.22 3.97 0.83
C ARG A 226 24.10 3.31 -0.22
N GLY A 227 24.67 4.11 -1.12
CA GLY A 227 25.65 3.64 -2.10
C GLY A 227 27.01 3.38 -1.45
N LYS A 228 27.89 2.67 -2.15
CA LYS A 228 29.31 2.48 -1.73
C LYS A 228 30.09 3.79 -1.65
N ASP A 229 29.63 4.85 -2.33
CA ASP A 229 30.17 6.20 -2.21
C ASP A 229 29.75 6.91 -0.92
N GLY A 230 29.02 6.23 -0.04
CA GLY A 230 28.59 6.72 1.27
C GLY A 230 27.29 7.52 1.23
N LYS A 231 26.74 7.84 0.04
CA LYS A 231 25.57 8.72 -0.11
C LYS A 231 24.25 7.96 -0.04
N PHE A 232 23.23 8.60 0.51
CA PHE A 232 21.85 8.15 0.45
C PHE A 232 21.17 8.59 -0.85
N TYR A 233 20.51 7.64 -1.49
CA TYR A 233 19.76 7.82 -2.72
C TYR A 233 18.31 7.43 -2.52
N LYS A 234 17.41 8.34 -2.88
CA LYS A 234 15.98 8.01 -2.93
C LYS A 234 15.73 7.06 -4.10
N TYR A 235 15.19 5.89 -3.81
CA TYR A 235 14.75 4.95 -4.83
C TYR A 235 13.22 4.93 -4.94
N ASN A 236 12.74 4.80 -6.17
CA ASN A 236 11.32 4.69 -6.48
C ASN A 236 10.87 3.23 -6.58
N TYR A 237 11.79 2.33 -6.90
CA TYR A 237 11.55 0.92 -7.08
C TYR A 237 12.77 0.10 -6.66
N GLU A 238 12.56 -1.06 -6.04
CA GLU A 238 13.60 -2.05 -5.72
C GLU A 238 13.13 -3.44 -6.18
N ILE A 239 14.00 -4.16 -6.89
CA ILE A 239 13.84 -5.57 -7.30
C ILE A 239 15.23 -6.21 -7.28
N ASN A 240 15.36 -7.41 -6.71
CA ASN A 240 16.60 -8.19 -6.74
C ASN A 240 17.83 -7.42 -6.21
N ASN A 241 17.66 -6.56 -5.19
CA ASN A 241 18.70 -5.64 -4.68
C ASN A 241 19.24 -4.64 -5.71
N ILE A 242 18.46 -4.38 -6.76
CA ILE A 242 18.69 -3.30 -7.71
C ILE A 242 17.67 -2.21 -7.41
N TYR A 243 18.18 -1.03 -7.07
CA TYR A 243 17.41 0.13 -6.71
C TYR A 243 17.41 1.11 -7.87
N TYR A 244 16.22 1.43 -8.35
CA TYR A 244 16.00 2.43 -9.39
C TYR A 244 15.73 3.75 -8.68
N CYS A 245 16.59 4.73 -8.93
CA CYS A 245 16.61 5.98 -8.21
C CYS A 245 16.16 7.14 -9.07
N THR A 246 15.59 8.14 -8.40
CA THR A 246 15.35 9.45 -9.04
C THR A 246 16.65 10.00 -9.61
N ASP A 247 16.55 10.90 -10.57
CA ASP A 247 17.72 11.56 -11.18
C ASP A 247 18.55 10.66 -12.12
N ASN A 248 17.93 9.63 -12.69
CA ASN A 248 18.54 8.65 -13.60
C ASN A 248 19.71 7.86 -12.99
N ILE A 249 19.50 7.37 -11.77
CA ILE A 249 20.53 6.62 -11.05
C ILE A 249 20.02 5.19 -10.85
N ILE A 250 20.89 4.21 -11.01
CA ILE A 250 20.64 2.82 -10.68
C ILE A 250 21.70 2.40 -9.67
N ILE A 251 21.27 1.76 -8.59
CA ILE A 251 22.16 1.20 -7.59
C ILE A 251 22.01 -0.31 -7.64
N ASP A 252 23.06 -0.99 -8.06
CA ASP A 252 23.09 -2.43 -8.27
C ASP A 252 24.14 -3.01 -7.34
N ASN A 253 23.70 -3.78 -6.33
CA ASN A 253 24.58 -4.27 -5.28
C ASN A 253 25.41 -3.14 -4.62
N PHE A 254 24.72 -2.04 -4.33
CA PHE A 254 25.28 -0.80 -3.74
C PHE A 254 26.24 -0.01 -4.65
N GLU A 255 26.54 -0.48 -5.86
CA GLU A 255 27.31 0.28 -6.86
C GLU A 255 26.46 1.33 -7.55
N VAL A 256 26.91 2.59 -7.53
CA VAL A 256 26.16 3.73 -8.06
C VAL A 256 26.45 3.90 -9.56
N LYS A 257 25.43 3.70 -10.40
CA LYS A 257 25.48 3.86 -11.86
C LYS A 257 24.64 5.06 -12.26
N LYS A 258 25.29 6.14 -12.72
CA LYS A 258 24.61 7.37 -13.16
C LYS A 258 24.44 7.36 -14.68
N LEU A 259 23.20 7.45 -15.15
CA LEU A 259 22.91 7.49 -16.58
C LEU A 259 22.77 8.96 -17.05
N PRO A 260 23.43 9.36 -18.16
CA PRO A 260 23.35 10.73 -18.70
C PRO A 260 21.91 11.17 -18.96
N LYS A 261 21.51 12.32 -18.42
CA LYS A 261 20.13 12.84 -18.50
C LYS A 261 19.75 13.32 -19.89
N GLU A 262 20.76 13.65 -20.70
CA GLU A 262 20.60 14.05 -22.09
C GLU A 262 20.22 12.85 -22.98
N ARG A 263 20.40 11.63 -22.49
CA ARG A 263 20.14 10.39 -23.24
C ARG A 263 19.08 9.50 -22.61
N TYR A 264 19.06 9.37 -21.28
CA TYR A 264 18.23 8.37 -20.62
C TYR A 264 17.10 9.01 -19.81
N ILE A 265 16.04 8.24 -19.57
CA ILE A 265 15.06 8.49 -18.51
C ILE A 265 14.83 7.16 -17.79
N VAL A 266 15.12 7.12 -16.49
CA VAL A 266 14.78 5.98 -15.63
C VAL A 266 13.36 6.21 -15.09
N MET A 267 12.47 5.23 -15.28
CA MET A 267 11.08 5.29 -14.86
C MET A 267 10.65 3.95 -14.27
N ASP A 268 10.31 3.91 -12.99
CA ASP A 268 10.23 2.66 -12.21
C ASP A 268 11.46 1.77 -12.48
N TYR A 269 11.27 0.54 -12.98
CA TYR A 269 12.35 -0.40 -13.35
C TYR A 269 12.67 -0.41 -14.86
N PHE A 270 12.17 0.57 -15.62
CA PHE A 270 12.41 0.72 -17.05
C PHE A 270 13.40 1.86 -17.34
N ILE A 271 14.14 1.70 -18.44
CA ILE A 271 15.04 2.72 -18.99
C ILE A 271 14.60 3.05 -20.40
N LEU A 272 14.23 4.32 -20.63
CA LEU A 272 14.06 4.87 -21.96
C LEU A 272 15.39 5.45 -22.46
N ASP A 273 15.95 4.89 -23.54
CA ASP A 273 17.07 5.47 -24.27
C ASP A 273 16.53 6.37 -25.38
N MET A 274 16.67 7.69 -25.23
CA MET A 274 16.18 8.68 -26.17
C MET A 274 16.97 8.70 -27.49
N LYS A 275 18.23 8.23 -27.47
CA LYS A 275 19.09 8.21 -28.65
C LYS A 275 18.83 6.97 -29.51
N GLU A 276 18.83 5.80 -28.87
CA GLU A 276 18.52 4.53 -29.53
C GLU A 276 17.02 4.31 -29.73
N LYS A 277 16.20 5.16 -29.09
CA LYS A 277 14.75 5.17 -29.13
C LYS A 277 14.14 3.80 -28.80
N LYS A 278 14.45 3.32 -27.61
CA LYS A 278 13.97 2.04 -27.10
C LYS A 278 13.72 2.11 -25.60
N ILE A 279 12.77 1.31 -25.13
CA ILE A 279 12.56 1.03 -23.71
C ILE A 279 13.24 -0.29 -23.41
N THR A 280 14.00 -0.36 -22.33
CA THR A 280 14.77 -1.53 -21.92
C THR A 280 14.64 -1.78 -20.43
N LEU A 281 14.93 -3.00 -20.01
CA LEU A 281 15.09 -3.36 -18.61
C LEU A 281 16.58 -3.35 -18.28
N TYR A 282 16.91 -2.88 -17.08
CA TYR A 282 18.28 -3.03 -16.57
C TYR A 282 18.52 -4.49 -16.13
N ASP A 283 17.56 -5.08 -15.43
CA ASP A 283 17.53 -6.49 -15.06
C ASP A 283 16.63 -7.27 -16.02
N GLU A 284 17.24 -7.97 -16.97
CA GLU A 284 16.53 -8.75 -17.98
C GLU A 284 15.75 -9.93 -17.39
N SER A 285 16.05 -10.37 -16.16
CA SER A 285 15.33 -11.47 -15.49
C SER A 285 13.88 -11.11 -15.13
N ILE A 286 13.53 -9.82 -15.11
CA ILE A 286 12.17 -9.34 -14.83
C ILE A 286 11.20 -9.76 -15.93
N ASN A 287 11.65 -9.82 -17.20
CA ASN A 287 10.86 -10.24 -18.36
C ASN A 287 9.47 -9.56 -18.46
N ASP A 288 9.44 -8.22 -18.39
CA ASP A 288 8.22 -7.43 -18.54
C ASP A 288 8.03 -6.99 -20.00
N SER A 289 6.87 -7.29 -20.59
CA SER A 289 6.62 -7.04 -22.01
C SER A 289 6.39 -5.57 -22.36
N PHE A 290 6.29 -4.65 -21.39
CA PHE A 290 6.19 -3.22 -21.69
C PHE A 290 7.37 -2.70 -22.53
N VAL A 291 8.55 -3.30 -22.45
CA VAL A 291 9.71 -2.92 -23.31
C VAL A 291 9.42 -3.07 -24.81
N SER A 292 8.48 -3.95 -25.17
CA SER A 292 8.09 -4.21 -26.57
C SER A 292 6.91 -3.37 -27.04
N SER A 293 6.44 -2.45 -26.19
CA SER A 293 5.16 -1.73 -26.36
C SER A 293 5.16 -0.67 -27.45
N ILE A 294 6.33 -0.36 -28.03
CA ILE A 294 6.46 0.56 -29.15
C ILE A 294 7.64 0.19 -30.03
N LYS A 295 7.45 0.32 -31.34
CA LYS A 295 8.46 0.13 -32.38
C LYS A 295 8.51 1.36 -33.27
N ASN A 296 9.61 1.53 -34.01
CA ASN A 296 9.76 2.57 -35.03
C ASN A 296 9.49 4.00 -34.49
N ILE A 297 10.11 4.34 -33.36
CA ILE A 297 9.96 5.66 -32.75
C ILE A 297 10.60 6.73 -33.64
N LYS A 298 9.80 7.73 -34.04
CA LYS A 298 10.26 8.90 -34.81
C LYS A 298 10.87 9.95 -33.89
N LYS A 299 10.22 10.25 -32.78
CA LYS A 299 10.60 11.33 -31.87
C LYS A 299 10.21 11.02 -30.42
N ILE A 300 11.00 11.53 -29.48
CA ILE A 300 10.70 11.51 -28.05
C ILE A 300 10.82 12.95 -27.54
N ASP A 301 9.78 13.44 -26.88
CA ASP A 301 9.77 14.73 -26.20
C ASP A 301 9.52 14.52 -24.70
N ALA A 302 10.28 15.19 -23.84
CA ALA A 302 10.08 15.19 -22.40
C ALA A 302 9.73 16.61 -21.93
N LEU A 303 8.51 16.78 -21.42
CA LEU A 303 7.95 18.05 -21.02
C LEU A 303 7.68 18.06 -19.51
N LYS A 304 7.76 19.23 -18.90
CA LYS A 304 7.36 19.43 -17.51
C LYS A 304 5.92 19.91 -17.46
N GLU A 305 5.08 19.22 -16.70
CA GLU A 305 3.67 19.56 -16.47
C GLU A 305 3.46 19.70 -14.96
N ASP A 306 3.34 20.94 -14.47
CA ASP A 306 3.34 21.26 -13.03
C ASP A 306 4.55 20.67 -12.28
N SER A 307 4.31 19.75 -11.35
CA SER A 307 5.34 18.98 -10.64
C SER A 307 5.69 17.65 -11.32
N ASN A 308 4.89 17.23 -12.30
CA ASN A 308 5.02 15.96 -13.02
C ASN A 308 5.84 16.12 -14.31
N LYS A 309 6.25 14.99 -14.87
CA LYS A 309 6.95 14.91 -16.16
C LYS A 309 6.11 14.12 -17.15
N MET A 310 5.98 14.64 -18.36
CA MET A 310 5.27 14.01 -19.47
C MET A 310 6.29 13.58 -20.53
N VAL A 311 6.32 12.29 -20.85
CA VAL A 311 7.14 11.74 -21.93
C VAL A 311 6.21 11.39 -23.09
N ILE A 312 6.40 12.06 -24.22
CA ILE A 312 5.63 11.88 -25.44
C ILE A 312 6.51 11.14 -26.45
N ILE A 313 6.08 9.95 -26.84
CA ILE A 313 6.77 9.11 -27.81
C ILE A 313 5.91 9.08 -29.07
N ILE A 314 6.46 9.62 -30.16
CA ILE A 314 5.80 9.69 -31.47
C ILE A 314 6.35 8.55 -32.33
N GLY A 315 5.49 7.59 -32.64
CA GLY A 315 5.77 6.47 -33.55
C GLY A 315 5.19 6.69 -34.95
N GLU A 316 5.41 5.74 -35.85
CA GLU A 316 4.76 5.78 -37.18
C GLU A 316 3.30 5.32 -37.13
N GLU A 317 2.99 4.41 -36.21
CA GLU A 317 1.70 3.72 -36.09
C GLU A 317 0.81 4.32 -34.98
N GLY A 318 1.23 5.42 -34.37
CA GLY A 318 0.53 6.10 -33.29
C GLY A 318 1.48 6.66 -32.24
N ASN A 319 0.91 7.23 -31.19
CA ASN A 319 1.66 7.86 -30.11
C ASN A 319 1.52 7.09 -28.80
N MET A 320 2.52 7.26 -27.93
CA MET A 320 2.44 6.87 -26.53
C MET A 320 2.77 8.07 -25.65
N ILE A 321 1.97 8.26 -24.62
CA ILE A 321 2.18 9.30 -23.60
C ILE A 321 2.35 8.60 -22.26
N ILE A 322 3.46 8.88 -21.59
CA ILE A 322 3.79 8.35 -20.25
C ILE A 322 3.90 9.54 -19.31
N LYS A 323 3.08 9.54 -18.26
CA LYS A 323 3.12 10.52 -17.19
C LYS A 323 3.87 9.96 -15.99
N LEU A 324 4.86 10.71 -15.53
CA LEU A 324 5.67 10.40 -14.37
C LEU A 324 5.40 11.38 -13.23
N ASP A 325 5.38 10.88 -12.01
CA ASP A 325 5.30 11.70 -10.80
C ASP A 325 6.66 12.37 -10.48
N PRO A 326 6.74 13.22 -9.43
CA PRO A 326 8.00 13.90 -9.06
C PRO A 326 9.14 12.96 -8.61
N ASN A 327 8.88 11.66 -8.42
CA ASN A 327 9.87 10.64 -8.10
C ASN A 327 10.14 9.72 -9.31
N ASP A 328 9.82 10.16 -10.53
CA ASP A 328 10.02 9.42 -11.77
C ASP A 328 9.26 8.07 -11.81
N ARG A 329 8.14 7.94 -11.08
CA ARG A 329 7.28 6.73 -11.12
C ARG A 329 6.23 6.85 -12.21
N ILE A 330 5.93 5.76 -12.90
CA ILE A 330 4.87 5.78 -13.92
C ILE A 330 3.51 5.78 -13.23
N ILE A 331 2.73 6.83 -13.48
CA ILE A 331 1.39 6.99 -12.89
C ILE A 331 0.28 6.93 -13.93
N GLU A 332 0.54 7.30 -15.18
CA GLU A 332 -0.47 7.25 -16.23
C GLU A 332 0.17 6.95 -17.59
N ILE A 333 -0.53 6.13 -18.38
CA ILE A 333 -0.10 5.76 -19.73
C ILE A 333 -1.28 5.80 -20.68
N ASN A 334 -1.11 6.47 -21.81
CA ASN A 334 -1.95 6.31 -22.99
C ASN A 334 -1.10 5.77 -24.13
N ASN A 335 -1.46 4.59 -24.65
CA ASN A 335 -0.73 3.97 -25.76
C ASN A 335 -1.70 3.60 -26.89
N GLU A 336 -1.59 4.32 -28.00
CA GLU A 336 -2.41 4.12 -29.21
C GLU A 336 -1.78 3.11 -30.19
N THR A 337 -0.53 2.72 -29.97
CA THR A 337 0.24 1.90 -30.92
C THR A 337 -0.05 0.40 -30.79
N LEU A 338 -0.50 -0.05 -29.62
CA LEU A 338 -0.64 -1.48 -29.34
C LEU A 338 -1.92 -2.08 -29.94
N LYS A 339 -1.76 -3.22 -30.63
CA LYS A 339 -2.87 -4.11 -31.06
C LYS A 339 -3.04 -5.32 -30.17
N SER A 340 -1.97 -5.77 -29.53
CA SER A 340 -1.99 -6.83 -28.53
C SER A 340 -0.98 -6.51 -27.44
N VAL A 341 -1.17 -7.13 -26.28
CA VAL A 341 -0.28 -7.04 -25.13
C VAL A 341 0.18 -8.46 -24.80
N SER A 342 1.50 -8.68 -24.75
CA SER A 342 2.06 -9.98 -24.36
C SER A 342 2.05 -10.18 -22.84
N ASP A 343 2.43 -11.38 -22.41
CA ASP A 343 2.48 -11.75 -21.00
C ASP A 343 3.34 -10.78 -20.17
N ASN A 344 3.03 -10.69 -18.87
CA ASN A 344 3.74 -9.93 -17.85
C ASN A 344 3.78 -8.41 -18.08
N TYR A 345 2.88 -7.85 -18.88
CA TYR A 345 2.85 -6.40 -19.13
C TYR A 345 2.59 -5.62 -17.85
N PHE A 346 3.58 -4.85 -17.40
CA PHE A 346 3.60 -4.17 -16.10
C PHE A 346 3.38 -5.07 -14.89
N SER A 347 3.79 -6.34 -14.95
CA SER A 347 3.59 -7.33 -13.87
C SER A 347 4.26 -6.98 -12.55
N LYS A 348 5.26 -6.08 -12.57
CA LYS A 348 5.87 -5.54 -11.34
C LYS A 348 5.42 -4.12 -11.03
N SER A 349 4.60 -3.48 -11.86
CA SER A 349 4.22 -2.09 -11.58
C SER A 349 3.34 -1.98 -10.34
N LYS A 350 3.64 -0.99 -9.48
CA LYS A 350 2.91 -0.74 -8.23
C LYS A 350 2.11 0.56 -8.23
N TYR A 351 2.42 1.48 -9.15
CA TYR A 351 2.05 2.90 -9.04
C TYR A 351 1.21 3.45 -10.19
N ILE A 352 1.03 2.69 -11.27
CA ILE A 352 0.17 3.10 -12.39
C ILE A 352 -1.26 3.26 -11.86
N ASP A 353 -1.78 4.48 -11.96
CA ASP A 353 -3.13 4.90 -11.57
C ASP A 353 -4.09 4.82 -12.76
N LYS A 354 -3.63 5.19 -13.96
CA LYS A 354 -4.46 5.23 -15.17
C LYS A 354 -3.79 4.57 -16.37
N LEU A 355 -4.55 3.75 -17.10
CA LEU A 355 -4.04 3.04 -18.26
C LEU A 355 -5.07 3.03 -19.41
N TYR A 356 -4.68 3.58 -20.56
CA TYR A 356 -5.51 3.67 -21.76
C TYR A 356 -4.87 2.88 -22.90
N LEU A 357 -5.53 1.79 -23.30
CA LEU A 357 -5.06 0.81 -24.29
C LEU A 357 -6.20 0.44 -25.26
N ASN A 358 -6.92 1.44 -25.77
CA ASN A 358 -8.19 1.23 -26.49
C ASN A 358 -8.05 0.46 -27.81
N ASN A 359 -6.85 0.40 -28.40
CA ASN A 359 -6.59 -0.33 -29.65
C ASN A 359 -6.21 -1.81 -29.44
N VAL A 360 -6.06 -2.25 -28.19
CA VAL A 360 -5.68 -3.62 -27.85
C VAL A 360 -6.88 -4.55 -28.02
N VAL A 361 -6.65 -5.66 -28.74
CA VAL A 361 -7.64 -6.71 -29.01
C VAL A 361 -7.41 -7.93 -28.10
N GLU A 362 -6.15 -8.22 -27.76
CA GLU A 362 -5.75 -9.38 -26.96
C GLU A 362 -4.75 -8.99 -25.88
N VAL A 363 -4.96 -9.52 -24.67
CA VAL A 363 -4.11 -9.30 -23.50
C VAL A 363 -3.59 -10.66 -23.00
N GLY A 364 -2.28 -10.79 -22.85
CA GLY A 364 -1.61 -11.98 -22.32
C GLY A 364 -1.77 -12.19 -20.81
N ASP A 365 -1.04 -13.17 -20.28
CA ASP A 365 -1.08 -13.58 -18.87
C ASP A 365 -0.37 -12.53 -17.97
N ASN A 366 -0.76 -12.44 -16.69
CA ASN A 366 -0.16 -11.58 -15.65
C ASN A 366 -0.18 -10.06 -15.97
N PHE A 367 -1.17 -9.61 -16.74
CA PHE A 367 -1.34 -8.19 -17.06
C PHE A 367 -1.57 -7.37 -15.79
N LEU A 368 -0.62 -6.48 -15.48
CA LEU A 368 -0.69 -5.50 -14.40
C LEU A 368 -1.14 -6.13 -13.06
N ASN A 369 -0.66 -7.33 -12.76
CA ASN A 369 -0.94 -7.97 -11.47
C ASN A 369 -0.22 -7.25 -10.32
N LYS A 370 -0.81 -7.31 -9.13
CA LYS A 370 -0.28 -6.72 -7.87
C LYS A 370 -0.06 -5.20 -7.92
N ASN A 371 -0.68 -4.50 -8.86
CA ASN A 371 -0.72 -3.05 -8.86
C ASN A 371 -1.70 -2.55 -7.79
N LYS A 372 -1.27 -1.58 -6.98
CA LYS A 372 -2.05 -1.07 -5.83
C LYS A 372 -2.71 0.27 -6.11
N SER A 373 -2.44 0.89 -7.25
CA SER A 373 -2.83 2.26 -7.55
C SER A 373 -3.85 2.39 -8.67
N LEU A 374 -4.01 1.38 -9.54
CA LEU A 374 -4.84 1.47 -10.74
C LEU A 374 -6.29 1.78 -10.36
N SER A 375 -6.72 3.01 -10.64
CA SER A 375 -8.11 3.46 -10.45
C SER A 375 -8.90 3.40 -11.75
N LYS A 376 -8.24 3.57 -12.90
CA LYS A 376 -8.91 3.63 -14.20
C LYS A 376 -8.17 2.86 -15.29
N ILE A 377 -8.92 2.03 -16.01
CA ILE A 377 -8.43 1.30 -17.18
C ILE A 377 -9.44 1.42 -18.34
N SER A 378 -8.92 1.63 -19.55
CA SER A 378 -9.72 1.73 -20.78
C SER A 378 -9.16 0.79 -21.85
N MET A 379 -9.98 -0.13 -22.35
CA MET A 379 -9.60 -1.14 -23.35
C MET A 379 -10.81 -1.47 -24.25
N ASP A 380 -11.33 -0.48 -24.97
CA ASP A 380 -12.64 -0.58 -25.63
C ASP A 380 -12.76 -1.74 -26.64
N ASN A 381 -11.66 -2.14 -27.28
CA ASN A 381 -11.64 -3.17 -28.32
C ASN A 381 -11.18 -4.57 -27.86
N VAL A 382 -10.93 -4.76 -26.56
CA VAL A 382 -10.40 -6.03 -26.05
C VAL A 382 -11.42 -7.15 -26.18
N LYS A 383 -10.98 -8.28 -26.74
CA LYS A 383 -11.77 -9.49 -26.97
C LYS A 383 -11.31 -10.68 -26.15
N ILE A 384 -9.99 -10.81 -25.96
CA ILE A 384 -9.39 -11.95 -25.27
C ILE A 384 -8.53 -11.43 -24.13
N ILE A 385 -8.77 -11.98 -22.93
CA ILE A 385 -8.02 -11.67 -21.72
C ILE A 385 -7.37 -12.96 -21.20
N GLY A 386 -6.06 -12.92 -20.98
CA GLY A 386 -5.26 -14.01 -20.44
C GLY A 386 -5.50 -14.26 -18.95
N LYS A 387 -4.61 -15.05 -18.35
CA LYS A 387 -4.65 -15.41 -16.93
C LYS A 387 -4.13 -14.29 -16.04
N ASN A 388 -4.56 -14.26 -14.78
CA ASN A 388 -4.07 -13.35 -13.75
C ASN A 388 -4.15 -11.88 -14.15
N PHE A 389 -5.10 -11.53 -15.01
CA PHE A 389 -5.41 -10.15 -15.34
C PHE A 389 -5.71 -9.42 -14.02
N LEU A 390 -5.12 -8.26 -13.77
CA LEU A 390 -5.41 -7.42 -12.60
C LEU A 390 -5.53 -8.16 -11.25
N GLU A 391 -4.84 -9.27 -11.06
CA GLU A 391 -4.81 -10.02 -9.80
C GLU A 391 -4.26 -9.10 -8.69
N TYR A 392 -4.81 -9.17 -7.47
CA TYR A 392 -4.42 -8.30 -6.33
C TYR A 392 -4.54 -6.78 -6.58
N ASN A 393 -5.45 -6.34 -7.46
CA ASN A 393 -5.71 -4.91 -7.70
C ASN A 393 -6.90 -4.40 -6.86
N ASN A 394 -6.64 -3.46 -5.95
CA ASN A 394 -7.61 -3.04 -4.94
C ASN A 394 -8.20 -1.63 -5.14
N SER A 395 -7.86 -0.93 -6.24
CA SER A 395 -8.17 0.50 -6.42
C SER A 395 -9.08 0.84 -7.61
N ILE A 396 -9.33 -0.11 -8.52
CA ILE A 396 -10.10 0.08 -9.76
C ILE A 396 -11.53 0.59 -9.51
N GLU A 397 -11.93 1.73 -10.05
CA GLU A 397 -13.27 2.26 -9.79
C GLU A 397 -14.33 1.64 -10.70
N GLU A 398 -13.98 1.44 -11.96
CA GLU A 398 -14.84 0.87 -13.00
C GLU A 398 -14.02 0.15 -14.07
N ILE A 399 -14.64 -0.83 -14.74
CA ILE A 399 -14.14 -1.43 -15.97
C ILE A 399 -15.29 -1.50 -16.99
N SER A 400 -15.00 -1.22 -18.25
CA SER A 400 -15.95 -1.37 -19.35
C SER A 400 -15.37 -2.36 -20.38
N PHE A 401 -15.82 -3.61 -20.30
CA PHE A 401 -15.35 -4.70 -21.15
C PHE A 401 -16.49 -5.28 -21.99
N LEU A 402 -17.07 -4.42 -22.83
CA LEU A 402 -18.25 -4.73 -23.64
C LEU A 402 -17.99 -5.72 -24.78
N ASN A 403 -16.73 -5.83 -25.22
CA ASN A 403 -16.32 -6.63 -26.36
C ASN A 403 -15.58 -7.93 -26.00
N VAL A 404 -15.38 -8.21 -24.71
CA VAL A 404 -14.67 -9.41 -24.28
C VAL A 404 -15.50 -10.66 -24.60
N GLU A 405 -14.88 -11.61 -25.28
CA GLU A 405 -15.45 -12.89 -25.72
C GLU A 405 -14.90 -14.05 -24.86
N LYS A 406 -13.62 -13.97 -24.42
CA LYS A 406 -12.95 -15.03 -23.66
C LYS A 406 -12.07 -14.47 -22.54
N ILE A 407 -12.15 -15.09 -21.36
CA ILE A 407 -11.38 -14.73 -20.17
C ILE A 407 -10.63 -15.95 -19.62
N GLY A 408 -9.34 -15.78 -19.34
CA GLY A 408 -8.48 -16.78 -18.71
C GLY A 408 -8.76 -16.99 -17.22
N ASN A 409 -7.86 -17.72 -16.56
CA ASN A 409 -7.96 -17.99 -15.13
C ASN A 409 -7.57 -16.76 -14.30
N GLY A 410 -8.20 -16.51 -13.16
CA GLY A 410 -7.73 -15.49 -12.22
C GLY A 410 -7.90 -14.05 -12.70
N PHE A 411 -9.02 -13.70 -13.34
CA PHE A 411 -9.27 -12.40 -13.96
C PHE A 411 -9.21 -11.18 -13.02
N MET A 412 -9.56 -11.32 -11.74
CA MET A 412 -9.40 -10.33 -10.67
C MET A 412 -9.32 -11.07 -9.32
N PHE A 413 -8.36 -12.01 -9.24
CA PHE A 413 -8.18 -12.91 -8.11
C PHE A 413 -7.69 -12.18 -6.85
N GLN A 414 -8.37 -12.39 -5.72
CA GLN A 414 -8.07 -11.78 -4.42
C GLN A 414 -8.04 -10.24 -4.42
N ASN A 415 -8.95 -9.62 -5.18
CA ASN A 415 -9.13 -8.18 -5.19
C ASN A 415 -10.15 -7.76 -4.12
N ASN A 416 -9.85 -6.70 -3.36
CA ASN A 416 -10.73 -6.16 -2.33
C ASN A 416 -10.91 -4.65 -2.52
N ASN A 417 -11.99 -4.27 -3.21
CA ASN A 417 -12.23 -2.91 -3.65
C ASN A 417 -13.69 -2.48 -3.42
N PRO A 418 -13.99 -1.68 -2.41
CA PRO A 418 -15.36 -1.32 -2.07
C PRO A 418 -16.06 -0.40 -3.10
N LYS A 419 -15.34 0.18 -4.06
CA LYS A 419 -15.92 1.09 -5.07
C LYS A 419 -16.49 0.35 -6.28
N PHE A 420 -15.91 -0.80 -6.64
CA PHE A 420 -16.27 -1.52 -7.86
C PHE A 420 -17.40 -2.52 -7.59
N LYS A 421 -18.64 -2.13 -7.88
CA LYS A 421 -19.84 -2.87 -7.43
C LYS A 421 -20.52 -3.74 -8.50
N LYS A 422 -20.30 -3.46 -9.78
CA LYS A 422 -21.07 -4.06 -10.88
C LYS A 422 -20.18 -4.47 -12.04
N ILE A 423 -20.45 -5.65 -12.59
CA ILE A 423 -19.84 -6.14 -13.83
C ILE A 423 -20.92 -6.28 -14.90
N TYR A 424 -20.64 -5.73 -16.07
CA TYR A 424 -21.43 -5.92 -17.28
C TYR A 424 -20.50 -6.31 -18.43
N MET A 425 -20.57 -7.59 -18.85
CA MET A 425 -19.76 -8.13 -19.94
C MET A 425 -20.65 -8.95 -20.89
N PRO A 426 -21.37 -8.28 -21.82
CA PRO A 426 -22.45 -8.89 -22.59
C PRO A 426 -22.00 -9.92 -23.63
N LYS A 427 -20.74 -9.94 -24.05
CA LYS A 427 -20.25 -10.82 -25.11
C LYS A 427 -19.41 -12.01 -24.63
N VAL A 428 -19.16 -12.11 -23.32
CA VAL A 428 -18.30 -13.17 -22.77
C VAL A 428 -18.98 -14.52 -22.97
N GLU A 429 -18.31 -15.45 -23.63
CA GLU A 429 -18.80 -16.82 -23.84
C GLU A 429 -18.09 -17.85 -22.95
N ILE A 430 -16.80 -17.62 -22.66
CA ILE A 430 -15.93 -18.57 -21.96
C ILE A 430 -15.17 -17.86 -20.84
N ILE A 431 -15.25 -18.43 -19.64
CA ILE A 431 -14.54 -17.95 -18.45
C ILE A 431 -13.71 -19.08 -17.84
N GLY A 432 -12.44 -18.80 -17.56
CA GLY A 432 -11.52 -19.72 -16.88
C GLY A 432 -11.80 -19.90 -15.39
N ASN A 433 -10.89 -20.58 -14.72
CA ASN A 433 -10.98 -20.85 -13.29
C ASN A 433 -10.70 -19.58 -12.46
N SER A 434 -11.30 -19.49 -11.27
CA SER A 434 -10.97 -18.48 -10.26
C SER A 434 -11.16 -17.04 -10.73
N PHE A 435 -12.15 -16.79 -11.60
CA PHE A 435 -12.45 -15.48 -12.21
C PHE A 435 -12.37 -14.33 -11.20
N MET A 436 -13.08 -14.46 -10.08
CA MET A 436 -13.09 -13.48 -8.97
C MET A 436 -13.04 -14.17 -7.61
N PHE A 437 -12.17 -15.16 -7.46
CA PHE A 437 -11.97 -15.87 -6.20
C PHE A 437 -11.59 -14.91 -5.06
N ARG A 438 -12.27 -15.03 -3.91
CA ARG A 438 -12.08 -14.18 -2.71
C ARG A 438 -12.11 -12.69 -3.02
N ASN A 439 -13.13 -12.25 -3.75
CA ASN A 439 -13.36 -10.85 -4.06
C ASN A 439 -14.53 -10.31 -3.22
N ASN A 440 -14.32 -9.19 -2.52
CA ASN A 440 -15.33 -8.60 -1.63
C ASN A 440 -15.84 -7.25 -2.16
N SER A 441 -15.93 -7.13 -3.49
CA SER A 441 -16.24 -5.86 -4.20
C SER A 441 -17.56 -5.92 -4.97
N ILE A 442 -17.83 -7.05 -5.63
CA ILE A 442 -18.87 -7.17 -6.64
C ILE A 442 -20.21 -7.56 -6.04
N MET A 443 -21.22 -6.75 -6.31
CA MET A 443 -22.60 -6.99 -5.88
C MET A 443 -23.47 -7.56 -7.01
N GLU A 444 -23.26 -7.10 -8.25
CA GLU A 444 -24.10 -7.42 -9.40
C GLU A 444 -23.28 -7.84 -10.62
N VAL A 445 -23.66 -8.94 -11.25
CA VAL A 445 -22.95 -9.54 -12.38
C VAL A 445 -23.93 -9.85 -13.50
N PHE A 446 -23.65 -9.33 -14.70
CA PHE A 446 -24.48 -9.50 -15.89
C PHE A 446 -23.60 -9.98 -17.06
N MET A 447 -23.73 -11.26 -17.42
CA MET A 447 -22.99 -11.89 -18.52
C MET A 447 -23.92 -12.81 -19.33
N PRO A 448 -24.88 -12.24 -20.08
CA PRO A 448 -25.98 -12.98 -20.72
C PRO A 448 -25.56 -14.10 -21.67
N ASN A 449 -24.37 -13.99 -22.29
CA ASN A 449 -23.90 -14.90 -23.34
C ASN A 449 -22.91 -15.96 -22.86
N VAL A 450 -22.62 -16.04 -21.55
CA VAL A 450 -21.65 -17.01 -21.04
C VAL A 450 -22.19 -18.42 -21.20
N LYS A 451 -21.38 -19.32 -21.79
CA LYS A 451 -21.73 -20.73 -22.04
C LYS A 451 -20.94 -21.68 -21.15
N SER A 452 -19.67 -21.36 -20.88
CA SER A 452 -18.76 -22.21 -20.11
C SER A 452 -18.02 -21.41 -19.03
N ILE A 453 -18.08 -21.90 -17.80
CA ILE A 453 -17.45 -21.30 -16.61
C ILE A 453 -16.57 -22.34 -15.92
N GLY A 454 -15.32 -21.98 -15.65
CA GLY A 454 -14.37 -22.80 -14.90
C GLY A 454 -14.69 -22.92 -13.40
N ASN A 455 -13.78 -23.57 -12.68
CA ASN A 455 -13.91 -23.77 -11.23
C ASN A 455 -13.73 -22.45 -10.47
N ASN A 456 -14.31 -22.33 -9.28
CA ASN A 456 -14.14 -21.22 -8.34
C ASN A 456 -14.52 -19.82 -8.89
N PHE A 457 -15.55 -19.72 -9.74
CA PHE A 457 -15.93 -18.48 -10.43
C PHE A 457 -16.05 -17.25 -9.49
N PHE A 458 -16.89 -17.37 -8.46
CA PHE A 458 -17.08 -16.39 -7.38
C PHE A 458 -16.97 -17.07 -6.00
N ASP A 459 -16.07 -18.03 -5.83
CA ASP A 459 -15.84 -18.67 -4.51
C ASP A 459 -15.39 -17.63 -3.47
N SER A 460 -16.02 -17.68 -2.29
CA SER A 460 -15.74 -16.84 -1.11
C SER A 460 -15.95 -15.35 -1.39
N ASN A 461 -17.05 -15.02 -2.07
CA ASN A 461 -17.46 -13.65 -2.35
C ASN A 461 -18.67 -13.30 -1.47
N GLN A 462 -18.44 -12.54 -0.40
CA GLN A 462 -19.50 -12.37 0.60
C GLN A 462 -20.63 -11.44 0.16
N ILE A 463 -20.47 -10.65 -0.91
CA ILE A 463 -21.41 -9.58 -1.24
C ILE A 463 -22.15 -9.69 -2.58
N VAL A 464 -21.90 -10.77 -3.36
CA VAL A 464 -22.62 -11.01 -4.61
C VAL A 464 -24.10 -11.29 -4.29
N ARG A 465 -25.00 -10.50 -4.88
CA ARG A 465 -26.46 -10.59 -4.65
C ARG A 465 -27.28 -10.84 -5.91
N ILE A 466 -26.79 -10.37 -7.06
CA ILE A 466 -27.46 -10.52 -8.36
C ILE A 466 -26.46 -11.13 -9.34
N LEU A 467 -26.86 -12.23 -9.97
CA LEU A 467 -26.07 -12.91 -10.99
C LEU A 467 -26.97 -13.35 -12.14
N GLU A 468 -26.73 -12.79 -13.34
CA GLU A 468 -27.48 -13.08 -14.55
C GLU A 468 -26.59 -13.71 -15.63
N ILE A 469 -26.69 -15.04 -15.76
CA ILE A 469 -25.94 -15.87 -16.72
C ILE A 469 -26.83 -16.96 -17.36
N PRO A 470 -27.95 -16.59 -18.01
CA PRO A 470 -29.00 -17.53 -18.43
C PRO A 470 -28.54 -18.61 -19.41
N LEU A 471 -27.48 -18.37 -20.19
CA LEU A 471 -26.97 -19.29 -21.20
C LEU A 471 -25.84 -20.21 -20.71
N ALA A 472 -25.50 -20.18 -19.42
CA ALA A 472 -24.42 -21.01 -18.86
C ALA A 472 -24.81 -22.50 -18.91
N GLU A 473 -24.09 -23.30 -19.71
CA GLU A 473 -24.35 -24.74 -19.90
C GLU A 473 -23.41 -25.62 -19.07
N LYS A 474 -22.13 -25.23 -18.98
CA LYS A 474 -21.07 -25.97 -18.28
C LYS A 474 -20.50 -25.09 -17.18
N ILE A 475 -20.65 -25.54 -15.94
CA ILE A 475 -20.19 -24.80 -14.77
C ILE A 475 -19.30 -25.68 -13.91
N GLY A 476 -18.10 -25.19 -13.59
CA GLY A 476 -17.11 -25.90 -12.80
C GLY A 476 -17.43 -26.04 -11.31
N ASP A 477 -16.48 -26.61 -10.57
CA ASP A 477 -16.56 -26.84 -9.13
C ASP A 477 -16.50 -25.52 -8.36
N ASN A 478 -17.06 -25.49 -7.14
CA ASN A 478 -17.03 -24.33 -6.23
C ASN A 478 -17.53 -23.01 -6.87
N PHE A 479 -18.47 -23.09 -7.82
CA PHE A 479 -18.94 -21.95 -8.64
C PHE A 479 -19.26 -20.69 -7.83
N LEU A 480 -20.04 -20.85 -6.75
CA LEU A 480 -20.41 -19.83 -5.79
C LEU A 480 -20.27 -20.39 -4.36
N GLU A 481 -19.21 -21.13 -4.06
CA GLU A 481 -18.99 -21.60 -2.68
C GLU A 481 -18.82 -20.40 -1.72
N ASN A 482 -19.38 -20.50 -0.52
CA ASN A 482 -19.23 -19.52 0.56
C ASN A 482 -19.59 -18.06 0.15
N ASN A 483 -20.77 -17.87 -0.45
CA ASN A 483 -21.33 -16.55 -0.75
C ASN A 483 -22.50 -16.26 0.22
N GLU A 484 -22.56 -15.03 0.75
CA GLU A 484 -23.48 -14.72 1.85
C GLU A 484 -24.71 -13.90 1.45
N LEU A 485 -24.76 -13.34 0.23
CA LEU A 485 -25.81 -12.40 -0.18
C LEU A 485 -26.67 -12.81 -1.40
N ILE A 486 -26.43 -13.98 -2.00
CA ILE A 486 -27.27 -14.47 -3.10
C ILE A 486 -28.52 -15.16 -2.56
N SER A 487 -29.70 -14.57 -2.79
CA SER A 487 -30.97 -15.09 -2.27
C SER A 487 -31.71 -15.99 -3.27
N GLU A 488 -31.58 -15.73 -4.56
CA GLU A 488 -32.25 -16.48 -5.62
C GLU A 488 -31.31 -16.65 -6.81
N LEU A 489 -31.37 -17.82 -7.46
CA LEU A 489 -30.58 -18.08 -8.66
C LEU A 489 -31.37 -18.90 -9.68
N TYR A 490 -31.32 -18.45 -10.94
CA TYR A 490 -31.95 -19.10 -12.07
C TYR A 490 -30.94 -19.36 -13.19
N LEU A 491 -30.71 -20.64 -13.51
CA LEU A 491 -29.80 -21.07 -14.58
C LEU A 491 -30.52 -22.03 -15.53
N PRO A 492 -31.36 -21.50 -16.46
CA PRO A 492 -32.20 -22.33 -17.31
C PRO A 492 -31.41 -23.24 -18.24
N SER A 493 -30.23 -22.83 -18.68
CA SER A 493 -29.43 -23.59 -19.65
C SER A 493 -28.41 -24.53 -19.01
N ALA A 494 -28.28 -24.55 -17.68
CA ALA A 494 -27.27 -25.36 -17.00
C ALA A 494 -27.55 -26.86 -17.19
N ILE A 495 -26.57 -27.58 -17.75
CA ILE A 495 -26.62 -29.03 -17.98
C ILE A 495 -25.63 -29.74 -17.05
N ASN A 496 -24.40 -29.23 -16.99
CA ASN A 496 -23.32 -29.81 -16.20
C ASN A 496 -22.89 -28.81 -15.12
N ILE A 497 -22.98 -29.23 -13.85
CA ILE A 497 -22.45 -28.46 -12.72
C ILE A 497 -21.37 -29.26 -11.98
N GLY A 498 -20.44 -28.55 -11.36
CA GLY A 498 -19.34 -29.11 -10.58
C GLY A 498 -19.72 -29.52 -9.15
N SER A 499 -18.76 -30.09 -8.44
CA SER A 499 -18.83 -30.33 -6.99
C SER A 499 -18.86 -29.00 -6.21
N ASN A 500 -19.47 -29.01 -5.01
CA ASN A 500 -19.64 -27.83 -4.15
C ASN A 500 -20.25 -26.59 -4.84
N PHE A 501 -21.00 -26.78 -5.93
CA PHE A 501 -21.53 -25.74 -6.83
C PHE A 501 -22.04 -24.47 -6.12
N LEU A 502 -22.84 -24.65 -5.08
CA LEU A 502 -23.42 -23.61 -4.22
C LEU A 502 -23.28 -24.00 -2.74
N LYS A 503 -22.12 -24.50 -2.35
CA LYS A 503 -21.87 -24.87 -0.94
C LYS A 503 -21.80 -23.62 -0.06
N GLN A 504 -22.36 -23.69 1.15
CA GLN A 504 -22.34 -22.62 2.17
C GLN A 504 -22.97 -21.28 1.73
N ASN A 505 -24.06 -21.29 0.96
CA ASN A 505 -24.85 -20.09 0.65
C ASN A 505 -26.01 -19.93 1.64
N GLN A 506 -25.71 -19.44 2.84
CA GLN A 506 -26.65 -19.50 3.97
C GLN A 506 -27.98 -18.80 3.74
N ILE A 507 -28.07 -17.80 2.86
CA ILE A 507 -29.32 -17.06 2.61
C ILE A 507 -30.06 -17.46 1.33
N LEU A 508 -29.51 -18.38 0.54
CA LEU A 508 -30.14 -18.83 -0.70
C LEU A 508 -31.51 -19.43 -0.37
N LYS A 509 -32.57 -18.85 -0.92
CA LYS A 509 -33.98 -19.26 -0.72
C LYS A 509 -34.52 -20.07 -1.89
N LYS A 510 -34.08 -19.77 -3.10
CA LYS A 510 -34.64 -20.33 -4.33
C LYS A 510 -33.55 -20.65 -5.36
N LEU A 511 -33.62 -21.86 -5.91
CA LEU A 511 -32.75 -22.31 -6.98
C LEU A 511 -33.55 -23.04 -8.07
N ILE A 512 -33.41 -22.58 -9.31
CA ILE A 512 -34.07 -23.18 -10.48
C ILE A 512 -33.00 -23.56 -11.52
N ILE A 513 -32.75 -24.87 -11.69
CA ILE A 513 -31.76 -25.44 -12.63
C ILE A 513 -32.37 -26.63 -13.40
N PRO A 514 -33.29 -26.36 -14.36
CA PRO A 514 -34.23 -27.35 -14.86
C PRO A 514 -33.61 -28.47 -15.72
N ASN A 515 -32.40 -28.24 -16.24
CA ASN A 515 -31.75 -29.12 -17.21
C ASN A 515 -30.58 -29.93 -16.66
N VAL A 516 -30.26 -29.78 -15.37
CA VAL A 516 -29.16 -30.51 -14.74
C VAL A 516 -29.50 -31.98 -14.56
N ILE A 517 -28.57 -32.86 -14.96
CA ILE A 517 -28.73 -34.32 -14.94
C ILE A 517 -28.09 -34.95 -13.68
N GLU A 518 -26.99 -34.38 -13.20
CA GLU A 518 -26.26 -34.87 -12.02
C GLU A 518 -25.94 -33.73 -11.06
N LEU A 519 -26.25 -33.93 -9.77
CA LEU A 519 -25.75 -33.08 -8.68
C LEU A 519 -24.51 -33.75 -8.09
N LYS A 520 -23.32 -33.19 -8.33
CA LYS A 520 -22.05 -33.78 -7.84
C LYS A 520 -21.84 -33.55 -6.34
N ASN A 521 -20.82 -34.22 -5.80
CA ASN A 521 -20.52 -34.21 -4.36
C ASN A 521 -20.51 -32.79 -3.76
N GLY A 522 -21.16 -32.63 -2.61
CA GLY A 522 -21.26 -31.37 -1.86
C GLY A 522 -22.08 -30.28 -2.55
N ALA A 523 -22.71 -30.55 -3.70
CA ALA A 523 -23.62 -29.59 -4.32
C ALA A 523 -24.70 -29.21 -3.31
N LEU A 524 -24.90 -27.91 -3.14
CA LEU A 524 -25.88 -27.35 -2.20
C LEU A 524 -25.70 -27.76 -0.73
N HIS A 525 -24.51 -28.18 -0.30
CA HIS A 525 -24.21 -28.44 1.10
C HIS A 525 -24.27 -27.12 1.93
N HIS A 526 -24.94 -27.15 3.09
CA HIS A 526 -25.06 -26.05 4.04
C HIS A 526 -25.81 -24.81 3.49
N ASN A 527 -26.99 -24.98 2.89
CA ASN A 527 -27.86 -23.85 2.53
C ASN A 527 -29.11 -23.84 3.41
N ASN A 528 -28.93 -23.36 4.65
CA ASN A 528 -29.96 -23.47 5.69
C ASN A 528 -31.27 -22.72 5.41
N ASN A 529 -31.32 -21.79 4.45
CA ASN A 529 -32.52 -21.04 4.07
C ASN A 529 -33.14 -21.46 2.73
N LEU A 530 -32.66 -22.54 2.10
CA LEU A 530 -33.20 -23.02 0.83
C LEU A 530 -34.62 -23.57 1.05
N LYS A 531 -35.60 -22.99 0.35
CA LYS A 531 -37.02 -23.36 0.44
C LYS A 531 -37.55 -23.92 -0.87
N GLU A 532 -37.12 -23.35 -1.99
CA GLU A 532 -37.58 -23.73 -3.32
C GLU A 532 -36.40 -24.27 -4.14
N LEU A 533 -36.44 -25.55 -4.48
CA LEU A 533 -35.46 -26.20 -5.35
C LEU A 533 -36.16 -26.87 -6.53
N TYR A 534 -35.84 -26.44 -7.76
CA TYR A 534 -36.41 -27.03 -8.97
C TYR A 534 -35.33 -27.72 -9.82
N VAL A 535 -35.32 -29.06 -9.75
CA VAL A 535 -34.34 -29.96 -10.37
C VAL A 535 -34.99 -31.20 -11.04
N PRO A 536 -35.94 -31.00 -11.97
CA PRO A 536 -36.84 -32.05 -12.46
C PRO A 536 -36.16 -33.16 -13.28
N LYS A 537 -34.94 -32.95 -13.81
CA LYS A 537 -34.24 -33.91 -14.69
C LYS A 537 -33.08 -34.65 -14.03
N VAL A 538 -32.87 -34.45 -12.72
CA VAL A 538 -31.75 -35.09 -12.03
C VAL A 538 -31.96 -36.60 -11.97
N VAL A 539 -30.96 -37.35 -12.43
CA VAL A 539 -30.92 -38.81 -12.42
C VAL A 539 -29.96 -39.33 -11.35
N LYS A 540 -28.91 -38.55 -11.02
CA LYS A 540 -27.88 -38.96 -10.07
C LYS A 540 -27.48 -37.84 -9.12
N ILE A 541 -27.27 -38.20 -7.86
CA ILE A 541 -26.84 -37.30 -6.80
C ILE A 541 -25.61 -37.89 -6.10
N GLY A 542 -24.58 -37.08 -5.90
CA GLY A 542 -23.34 -37.44 -5.22
C GLY A 542 -23.44 -37.39 -3.69
N ASP A 543 -22.28 -37.52 -3.05
CA ASP A 543 -22.14 -37.48 -1.59
C ASP A 543 -22.40 -36.08 -1.03
N ASP A 544 -22.95 -35.99 0.18
CA ASP A 544 -23.11 -34.75 0.97
C ASP A 544 -23.99 -33.66 0.30
N VAL A 545 -24.73 -34.03 -0.75
CA VAL A 545 -25.64 -33.10 -1.45
C VAL A 545 -26.83 -32.77 -0.56
N LEU A 546 -27.18 -31.48 -0.50
CA LEU A 546 -28.23 -30.96 0.39
C LEU A 546 -28.06 -31.30 1.88
N MET A 547 -26.89 -31.74 2.32
CA MET A 547 -26.59 -31.89 3.75
C MET A 547 -26.76 -30.51 4.44
N HIS A 548 -27.39 -30.46 5.62
CA HIS A 548 -27.68 -29.22 6.36
C HIS A 548 -28.47 -28.16 5.55
N ASN A 549 -29.62 -28.54 4.99
CA ASN A 549 -30.55 -27.61 4.31
C ASN A 549 -31.86 -27.48 5.12
N ASN A 550 -31.74 -26.96 6.33
CA ASN A 550 -32.78 -27.07 7.36
C ASN A 550 -34.19 -26.56 6.99
N THR A 551 -34.35 -25.61 6.06
CA THR A 551 -35.69 -25.06 5.72
C THR A 551 -36.41 -25.76 4.57
N LEU A 552 -35.78 -26.73 3.91
CA LEU A 552 -36.40 -27.44 2.80
C LEU A 552 -37.48 -28.38 3.36
N THR A 553 -38.72 -28.23 2.91
CA THR A 553 -39.87 -29.01 3.41
C THR A 553 -40.23 -30.18 2.51
N GLU A 554 -39.92 -30.10 1.23
CA GLU A 554 -40.19 -31.16 0.26
C GLU A 554 -39.06 -31.32 -0.75
N PHE A 555 -38.86 -32.56 -1.19
CA PHE A 555 -37.98 -32.88 -2.30
C PHE A 555 -38.67 -33.89 -3.22
N GLU A 556 -38.88 -33.52 -4.48
CA GLU A 556 -39.47 -34.38 -5.51
C GLU A 556 -38.55 -34.47 -6.73
N SER A 557 -38.18 -35.70 -7.11
CA SER A 557 -37.40 -35.97 -8.32
C SER A 557 -37.79 -37.32 -8.92
N LEU A 558 -38.64 -37.27 -9.95
CA LEU A 558 -39.24 -38.46 -10.55
C LEU A 558 -38.26 -39.32 -11.37
N TYR A 559 -37.15 -38.74 -11.83
CA TYR A 559 -36.14 -39.44 -12.64
C TYR A 559 -34.90 -39.87 -11.84
N LEU A 560 -34.87 -39.60 -10.53
CA LEU A 560 -33.73 -39.90 -9.68
C LEU A 560 -33.54 -41.42 -9.52
N GLU A 561 -32.37 -41.93 -9.88
CA GLU A 561 -32.02 -43.36 -9.84
C GLU A 561 -30.95 -43.69 -8.78
N GLU A 562 -29.98 -42.79 -8.55
CA GLU A 562 -28.88 -43.00 -7.60
C GLU A 562 -28.65 -41.77 -6.71
N ILE A 563 -28.43 -42.02 -5.41
CA ILE A 563 -27.97 -41.00 -4.44
C ILE A 563 -26.73 -41.49 -3.67
N GLY A 564 -25.82 -40.56 -3.36
CA GLY A 564 -24.63 -40.80 -2.55
C GLY A 564 -24.90 -40.82 -1.04
N LYS A 565 -23.83 -40.82 -0.25
CA LYS A 565 -23.92 -40.79 1.23
C LYS A 565 -24.39 -39.42 1.73
N ASN A 566 -24.99 -39.38 2.93
CA ASN A 566 -25.39 -38.15 3.63
C ASN A 566 -26.32 -37.21 2.83
N PHE A 567 -26.96 -37.71 1.77
CA PHE A 567 -27.91 -36.92 1.00
C PHE A 567 -29.10 -36.52 1.88
N LEU A 568 -29.39 -35.22 1.93
CA LEU A 568 -30.40 -34.64 2.83
C LEU A 568 -30.20 -35.00 4.32
N GLU A 569 -28.97 -35.27 4.76
CA GLU A 569 -28.66 -35.39 6.19
C GLU A 569 -28.83 -34.04 6.90
N TYR A 570 -29.40 -34.05 8.12
CA TYR A 570 -29.72 -32.85 8.92
C TYR A 570 -30.65 -31.85 8.21
N ASN A 571 -31.76 -32.34 7.65
CA ASN A 571 -32.81 -31.52 7.05
C ASN A 571 -34.08 -31.55 7.93
N ARG A 572 -34.00 -30.93 9.11
CA ARG A 572 -34.98 -31.16 10.19
C ARG A 572 -36.44 -30.82 9.89
N TRP A 573 -36.70 -29.98 8.88
CA TRP A 573 -38.05 -29.59 8.47
C TRP A 573 -38.53 -30.29 7.20
N LEU A 574 -37.78 -31.26 6.66
CA LEU A 574 -38.22 -32.02 5.51
C LEU A 574 -39.39 -32.92 5.91
N GLU A 575 -40.55 -32.66 5.34
CA GLU A 575 -41.80 -33.39 5.57
C GLU A 575 -42.01 -34.49 4.51
N LYS A 576 -41.56 -34.26 3.28
CA LYS A 576 -41.87 -35.09 2.11
C LYS A 576 -40.66 -35.39 1.23
N PHE A 577 -40.49 -36.67 0.88
CA PHE A 577 -39.47 -37.12 -0.07
C PHE A 577 -40.07 -38.04 -1.15
N ILE A 578 -40.07 -37.62 -2.42
CA ILE A 578 -40.61 -38.39 -3.55
C ILE A 578 -39.52 -38.67 -4.59
N ALA A 579 -39.13 -39.93 -4.71
CA ALA A 579 -38.21 -40.44 -5.73
C ALA A 579 -38.57 -41.88 -6.13
N PRO A 580 -39.68 -42.11 -6.85
CA PRO A 580 -40.19 -43.46 -7.12
C PRO A 580 -39.24 -44.33 -7.94
N ASN A 581 -38.37 -43.73 -8.77
CA ASN A 581 -37.40 -44.43 -9.61
C ASN A 581 -36.05 -44.71 -8.93
N LEU A 582 -35.90 -44.36 -7.66
CA LEU A 582 -34.64 -44.50 -6.92
C LEU A 582 -34.30 -45.98 -6.72
N ARG A 583 -33.11 -46.40 -7.20
CA ARG A 583 -32.66 -47.80 -7.15
C ARG A 583 -31.54 -48.02 -6.15
N LYS A 584 -30.67 -47.03 -5.98
CA LYS A 584 -29.44 -47.10 -5.18
C LYS A 584 -29.35 -45.91 -4.24
N ILE A 585 -29.07 -46.20 -2.97
CA ILE A 585 -28.88 -45.17 -1.94
C ILE A 585 -27.60 -45.37 -1.15
N GLY A 586 -26.89 -44.28 -0.85
CA GLY A 586 -25.75 -44.29 0.06
C GLY A 586 -26.17 -44.37 1.54
N PRO A 587 -25.22 -44.68 2.45
CA PRO A 587 -25.48 -44.68 3.88
C PRO A 587 -25.82 -43.27 4.39
N TYR A 588 -26.60 -43.21 5.47
CA TYR A 588 -27.05 -41.97 6.11
C TYR A 588 -27.88 -41.03 5.22
N MET A 589 -28.40 -41.52 4.09
CA MET A 589 -29.38 -40.75 3.33
C MET A 589 -30.58 -40.45 4.23
N LEU A 590 -31.04 -39.19 4.23
CA LEU A 590 -32.10 -38.69 5.10
C LEU A 590 -31.88 -38.93 6.62
N SER A 591 -30.64 -39.08 7.11
CA SER A 591 -30.41 -39.10 8.55
C SER A 591 -30.78 -37.75 9.19
N VAL A 592 -31.36 -37.79 10.39
CA VAL A 592 -31.71 -36.59 11.17
C VAL A 592 -32.70 -35.65 10.45
N ASN A 593 -33.84 -36.24 10.05
CA ASN A 593 -35.01 -35.56 9.46
C ASN A 593 -36.23 -35.77 10.36
N ASP A 594 -36.36 -34.97 11.41
CA ASP A 594 -37.34 -35.18 12.48
C ASP A 594 -38.80 -34.95 12.04
N ALA A 595 -39.01 -34.17 10.97
CA ALA A 595 -40.33 -33.84 10.42
C ALA A 595 -40.82 -34.79 9.31
N LEU A 596 -40.02 -35.79 8.90
CA LEU A 596 -40.34 -36.62 7.73
C LEU A 596 -41.55 -37.52 7.99
N ILE A 597 -42.63 -37.28 7.22
CA ILE A 597 -43.92 -37.98 7.32
C ILE A 597 -44.35 -38.69 6.03
N ASP A 598 -43.76 -38.36 4.89
CA ASP A 598 -44.09 -38.95 3.59
C ASP A 598 -42.81 -39.31 2.81
N ILE A 599 -42.71 -40.57 2.37
CA ILE A 599 -41.55 -41.10 1.65
C ILE A 599 -41.99 -42.07 0.53
N VAL A 600 -41.60 -41.78 -0.71
CA VAL A 600 -41.91 -42.61 -1.89
C VAL A 600 -40.63 -43.03 -2.60
N VAL A 601 -40.24 -44.30 -2.46
CA VAL A 601 -39.03 -44.91 -3.05
C VAL A 601 -39.32 -46.30 -3.65
N SER A 602 -40.30 -46.37 -4.55
CA SER A 602 -40.91 -47.62 -5.01
C SER A 602 -39.94 -48.63 -5.66
N ASN A 603 -38.90 -48.15 -6.35
CA ASN A 603 -37.97 -49.00 -7.09
C ASN A 603 -36.65 -49.31 -6.34
N LEU A 604 -36.62 -49.07 -5.02
CA LEU A 604 -35.41 -49.28 -4.21
C LEU A 604 -35.04 -50.76 -4.15
N THR A 605 -33.81 -51.09 -4.57
CA THR A 605 -33.32 -52.48 -4.58
C THR A 605 -33.01 -52.99 -3.17
N ASP A 606 -33.22 -54.28 -2.93
CA ASP A 606 -33.15 -54.90 -1.59
C ASP A 606 -31.78 -54.71 -0.91
N GLU A 607 -30.69 -54.78 -1.67
CA GLU A 607 -29.32 -54.59 -1.18
C GLU A 607 -29.12 -53.25 -0.45
N TYR A 608 -29.84 -52.20 -0.87
CA TYR A 608 -29.67 -50.86 -0.29
C TYR A 608 -30.73 -50.51 0.74
N LYS A 609 -31.72 -51.38 1.00
CA LYS A 609 -32.73 -51.14 2.05
C LYS A 609 -32.10 -51.02 3.44
N ASP A 610 -30.93 -51.63 3.66
CA ASP A 610 -30.23 -51.53 4.93
C ASP A 610 -29.75 -50.12 5.27
N ASN A 611 -29.54 -49.27 4.26
CA ASN A 611 -29.16 -47.87 4.44
C ASN A 611 -30.32 -46.98 4.91
N LEU A 612 -31.58 -47.47 4.86
CA LEU A 612 -32.72 -46.74 5.43
C LEU A 612 -32.69 -46.78 6.97
N SER A 613 -33.01 -45.65 7.60
CA SER A 613 -33.23 -45.57 9.04
C SER A 613 -34.41 -46.45 9.48
N LYS A 614 -34.43 -46.81 10.78
CA LYS A 614 -35.52 -47.59 11.37
C LYS A 614 -36.88 -46.92 11.15
N HIS A 615 -36.97 -45.60 11.33
CA HIS A 615 -38.18 -44.81 11.12
C HIS A 615 -38.68 -44.91 9.67
N MET A 616 -37.80 -44.73 8.68
CA MET A 616 -38.17 -44.84 7.27
C MET A 616 -38.64 -46.25 6.89
N LYS A 617 -37.99 -47.29 7.43
CA LYS A 617 -38.44 -48.69 7.24
C LYS A 617 -39.83 -48.94 7.82
N GLU A 618 -40.20 -48.26 8.91
CA GLU A 618 -41.54 -48.36 9.50
C GLU A 618 -42.59 -47.62 8.66
N MET A 619 -42.26 -46.43 8.14
CA MET A 619 -43.13 -45.66 7.23
C MET A 619 -43.47 -46.46 5.96
N LEU A 620 -42.46 -47.06 5.31
CA LEU A 620 -42.66 -47.86 4.09
C LEU A 620 -43.47 -49.16 4.32
N LYS A 621 -43.59 -49.63 5.57
CA LYS A 621 -44.46 -50.78 5.91
C LYS A 621 -45.92 -50.39 6.08
N GLN A 622 -46.21 -49.11 6.35
CA GLN A 622 -47.57 -48.61 6.57
C GLN A 622 -48.32 -48.35 5.25
N GLU A 623 -47.63 -48.36 4.10
CA GLU A 623 -48.26 -48.37 2.78
C GLU A 623 -48.87 -49.76 2.46
N THR A 624 -50.10 -49.98 2.92
CA THR A 624 -51.05 -50.95 2.34
C THR A 624 -52.00 -50.21 1.37
N PRO A 625 -52.51 -50.87 0.32
CA PRO A 625 -52.74 -50.28 -1.00
C PRO A 625 -53.84 -49.21 -1.02
N TYR A 626 -53.54 -48.02 -1.55
CA TYR A 626 -54.55 -47.03 -1.87
C TYR A 626 -55.47 -47.53 -2.99
N THR A 627 -56.67 -47.93 -2.58
CA THR A 627 -57.90 -47.88 -3.35
C THR A 627 -57.97 -46.61 -4.20
N LEU A 628 -58.12 -46.75 -5.53
CA LEU A 628 -58.52 -45.67 -6.41
C LEU A 628 -59.77 -44.97 -5.85
N LYS A 629 -59.64 -43.69 -5.47
CA LYS A 629 -60.77 -42.77 -5.49
C LYS A 629 -60.62 -41.86 -6.71
N LEU A 630 -61.19 -42.33 -7.82
CA LEU A 630 -61.66 -41.46 -8.89
C LEU A 630 -62.56 -40.37 -8.27
N LYS A 631 -62.25 -39.11 -8.54
CA LYS A 631 -63.24 -38.03 -8.47
C LYS A 631 -63.42 -37.47 -9.87
N TYR A 632 -64.67 -37.52 -10.30
CA TYR A 632 -65.26 -36.85 -11.47
C TYR A 632 -65.06 -35.34 -11.43
#